data_AF-A0A6C0E0N7-F1
#
_entry.id   AF-A0A6C0E0N7-F1
#
_cell.length_a   1.000
_cell.length_b   1.000
_cell.length_c   1.000
_cell.angle_alpha   90.00
_cell.angle_beta   90.00
_cell.angle_gamma   90.00
#
_symmetry.space_group_name_H-M   'P 1'
#
loop_
_entity.id
_entity.type
_entity.pdbx_description
1 polymer ?
#
loop_
_entity_poly.entity_id
_entity_poly.type
_entity_poly.pdbx_seq_one_letter_code
_entity_poly.pdbx_strand_id
1 'polypeptide(L)'
;MTSLTKTRKNVPWRGWSKENPTAYQRTKMMKHCGRKCFLGPNKSFPICKKNTCKISKKGVYAAYVRAREYTSIKGSKKYKTISKKAYRMLHH
;
A
#
# COMPACT_ATOMS: atom_id res chain seq x y z
N MET A 1 3.57 20.61 31.26
CA MET A 1 2.94 19.67 30.31
C MET A 1 4.00 19.18 29.33
N THR A 2 4.72 18.10 29.64
CA THR A 2 5.74 17.52 28.74
C THR A 2 5.05 16.68 27.68
N SER A 3 4.96 17.22 26.46
CA SER A 3 4.50 16.50 25.27
C SER A 3 5.38 15.27 25.05
N LEU A 4 4.83 14.07 25.26
CA LEU A 4 5.48 12.83 24.84
C LEU A 4 5.64 12.88 23.32
N THR A 5 6.86 13.14 22.86
CA THR A 5 7.17 13.15 21.43
C THR A 5 6.90 11.76 20.86
N LYS A 6 5.76 11.60 20.19
CA LYS A 6 5.31 10.32 19.63
C LYS A 6 6.27 9.87 18.53
N THR A 7 7.32 9.14 18.90
CA THR A 7 8.27 8.57 17.95
C THR A 7 7.54 7.59 17.03
N ARG A 8 7.67 7.76 15.71
CA ARG A 8 7.02 6.86 14.74
C ARG A 8 7.57 5.44 14.91
N LYS A 9 6.68 4.47 15.12
CA LYS A 9 7.02 3.04 15.21
C LYS A 9 7.88 2.60 14.01
N ASN A 10 8.94 1.83 14.28
CA ASN A 10 9.83 1.30 13.26
C ASN A 10 9.19 0.09 12.57
N VAL A 11 8.40 0.35 11.51
CA VAL A 11 7.63 -0.67 10.79
C VAL A 11 8.23 -0.97 9.40
N PRO A 12 8.01 -2.17 8.83
CA PRO A 12 8.56 -2.54 7.52
C PRO A 12 8.18 -1.60 6.36
N TRP A 13 7.06 -0.88 6.45
CA TRP A 13 6.62 0.11 5.47
C TRP A 13 7.02 1.55 5.83
N ARG A 14 7.98 1.74 6.75
CA ARG A 14 8.48 3.06 7.14
C ARG A 14 9.01 3.83 5.92
N GLY A 15 8.61 5.10 5.83
CA GLY A 15 9.00 5.96 4.71
C GLY A 15 8.19 5.74 3.44
N TRP A 16 7.23 4.80 3.43
CA TRP A 16 6.37 4.59 2.26
C TRP A 16 5.63 5.86 1.83
N SER A 17 5.26 6.76 2.74
CA SER A 17 4.64 8.04 2.38
C SER A 17 5.48 8.90 1.42
N LYS A 18 6.82 8.80 1.48
CA LYS A 18 7.73 9.52 0.58
C LYS A 18 7.87 8.84 -0.79
N GLU A 19 7.68 7.53 -0.84
CA GLU A 19 7.83 6.69 -2.04
C GLU A 19 6.48 6.42 -2.76
N ASN A 20 5.37 6.56 -2.06
CA ASN A 20 4.01 6.28 -2.54
C ASN A 20 3.57 7.30 -3.60
N PRO A 21 2.94 6.87 -4.69
CA PRO A 21 2.43 7.79 -5.70
C PRO A 21 1.25 8.64 -5.21
N THR A 22 1.26 9.92 -5.59
CA THR A 22 0.13 10.86 -5.45
C THR A 22 -1.03 10.47 -6.36
N ALA A 23 -2.22 11.07 -6.19
CA ALA A 23 -3.40 10.76 -7.01
C ALA A 23 -3.15 10.91 -8.52
N TYR A 24 -2.49 12.01 -8.91
CA TYR A 24 -2.10 12.25 -10.30
C TYR A 24 -1.11 11.19 -10.80
N GLN A 25 -0.08 10.88 -10.00
CA GLN A 25 0.91 9.85 -10.34
C GLN A 25 0.28 8.46 -10.46
N ARG A 26 -0.70 8.12 -9.61
CA ARG A 26 -1.44 6.85 -9.72
C ARG A 26 -2.20 6.75 -11.04
N THR A 27 -2.77 7.85 -11.52
CA THR A 27 -3.44 7.89 -12.84
C THR A 27 -2.44 7.65 -13.97
N LYS A 28 -1.30 8.34 -13.97
CA LYS A 28 -0.22 8.11 -14.96
C LYS A 28 0.30 6.68 -14.90
N MET A 29 0.59 6.18 -13.71
CA MET A 29 1.08 4.83 -13.49
C MET A 29 0.06 3.76 -13.87
N MET A 30 -1.23 4.00 -13.70
CA MET A 30 -2.25 3.05 -14.18
C MET A 30 -2.26 2.98 -15.69
N LYS A 31 -2.13 4.11 -16.40
CA LYS A 31 -2.02 4.13 -17.87
C LYS A 31 -0.75 3.43 -18.35
N HIS A 32 0.39 3.64 -17.70
CA HIS A 32 1.69 3.15 -18.16
C HIS A 32 2.07 1.75 -17.64
N CYS A 33 1.90 1.51 -16.34
CA CYS A 33 2.26 0.24 -15.70
C CYS A 33 1.09 -0.76 -15.66
N GLY A 34 -0.15 -0.27 -15.69
CA GLY A 34 -1.34 -1.09 -15.54
C GLY A 34 -1.57 -1.63 -14.12
N ARG A 35 -2.40 -2.68 -14.03
CA ARG A 35 -2.89 -3.26 -12.77
C ARG A 35 -1.80 -3.95 -11.94
N LYS A 36 -0.62 -4.23 -12.49
CA LYS A 36 0.47 -4.87 -11.75
C LYS A 36 0.94 -4.05 -10.54
N CYS A 37 0.76 -2.72 -10.58
CA CYS A 37 1.16 -1.81 -9.52
C CYS A 37 0.06 -1.51 -8.49
N PHE A 38 -1.13 -2.10 -8.63
CA PHE A 38 -2.30 -1.79 -7.81
C PHE A 38 -3.04 -3.06 -7.43
N LEU A 39 -3.17 -3.31 -6.12
CA LEU A 39 -3.87 -4.51 -5.65
C LEU A 39 -5.38 -4.33 -5.47
N GLY A 40 -5.90 -3.10 -5.54
CA GLY A 40 -7.33 -2.82 -5.46
C GLY A 40 -7.90 -2.05 -6.66
N PRO A 41 -9.22 -1.85 -6.72
CA PRO A 41 -9.88 -1.15 -7.82
C PRO A 41 -9.55 0.34 -7.83
N ASN A 42 -9.80 1.01 -8.95
CA ASN A 42 -9.66 2.46 -9.09
C ASN A 42 -8.30 2.99 -8.62
N LYS A 43 -7.21 2.26 -8.93
CA LYS A 43 -5.83 2.66 -8.60
C LYS A 43 -5.56 2.68 -7.07
N SER A 44 -6.36 1.95 -6.30
CA SER A 44 -6.16 1.77 -4.85
C SER A 44 -5.11 0.71 -4.55
N PHE A 45 -4.56 0.76 -3.34
CA PHE A 45 -3.49 -0.13 -2.87
C PHE A 45 -2.27 -0.15 -3.81
N PRO A 46 -1.60 1.00 -4.01
CA PRO A 46 -0.38 1.06 -4.81
C PRO A 46 0.74 0.27 -4.12
N ILE A 47 1.45 -0.54 -4.90
CA ILE A 47 2.59 -1.34 -4.43
C ILE A 47 3.90 -1.01 -5.15
N CYS A 48 3.85 -0.23 -6.24
CA CYS A 48 5.03 0.25 -6.94
C CYS A 48 5.45 1.63 -6.42
N LYS A 49 6.77 1.91 -6.46
CA LYS A 49 7.29 3.25 -6.12
C LYS A 49 6.80 4.28 -7.13
N LYS A 50 6.54 5.51 -6.69
CA LYS A 50 6.12 6.63 -7.54
C LYS A 50 7.03 6.77 -8.76
N ASN A 51 6.42 7.04 -9.92
CA ASN A 51 7.10 7.20 -11.21
C ASN A 51 7.90 5.96 -11.67
N THR A 52 7.64 4.78 -11.10
CA THR A 52 8.24 3.53 -11.54
C THR A 52 7.16 2.46 -11.72
N CYS A 53 7.47 1.42 -12.49
CA CYS A 53 6.65 0.21 -12.54
C CYS A 53 7.24 -0.93 -11.69
N LYS A 54 8.09 -0.60 -10.70
CA LYS A 54 8.82 -1.57 -9.87
C LYS A 54 8.12 -1.74 -8.52
N ILE A 55 7.78 -2.98 -8.20
CA ILE A 55 7.16 -3.36 -6.93
C ILE A 55 8.15 -3.10 -5.79
N SER A 56 7.66 -2.51 -4.69
CA SER A 56 8.44 -2.26 -3.48
C SER A 56 7.89 -3.11 -2.33
N LYS A 57 8.77 -3.82 -1.61
CA LYS A 57 8.39 -4.56 -0.39
C LYS A 57 7.66 -3.64 0.61
N LYS A 58 8.08 -2.38 0.74
CA LYS A 58 7.39 -1.37 1.59
C LYS A 58 5.97 -1.09 1.12
N GLY A 59 5.76 -0.99 -0.19
CA GLY A 59 4.45 -0.75 -0.79
C GLY A 59 3.51 -1.93 -0.62
N VAL A 60 4.03 -3.15 -0.78
CA VAL A 60 3.29 -4.38 -0.51
C VAL A 60 2.90 -4.49 0.97
N TYR A 61 3.81 -4.22 1.90
CA TYR A 61 3.50 -4.14 3.34
C TYR A 61 2.44 -3.07 3.64
N ALA A 62 2.57 -1.86 3.07
CA ALA A 62 1.59 -0.80 3.27
C ALA A 62 0.20 -1.20 2.74
N ALA A 63 0.14 -1.87 1.58
CA ALA A 63 -1.10 -2.40 1.03
C ALA A 63 -1.70 -3.49 1.92
N TYR A 64 -0.89 -4.41 2.44
CA TYR A 64 -1.32 -5.44 3.39
C TYR A 64 -1.95 -4.84 4.64
N VAL A 65 -1.25 -3.91 5.31
CA VAL A 65 -1.70 -3.27 6.55
C VAL A 65 -3.00 -2.51 6.32
N ARG A 66 -3.06 -1.68 5.25
CA ARG A 66 -4.26 -0.90 4.95
C ARG A 66 -5.46 -1.79 4.60
N ALA A 67 -5.22 -2.91 3.92
CA ALA A 67 -6.28 -3.84 3.57
C ALA A 67 -6.82 -4.57 4.81
N ARG A 68 -5.95 -4.95 5.75
CA ARG A 68 -6.35 -5.52 7.05
C ARG A 68 -7.21 -4.54 7.84
N GLU A 69 -6.79 -3.28 7.93
CA GLU A 69 -7.55 -2.23 8.60
C GLU A 69 -8.95 -2.08 7.99
N TYR A 70 -9.06 -2.04 6.67
CA TYR A 70 -10.35 -1.94 6.00
C TYR A 70 -11.21 -3.20 6.13
N THR A 71 -10.60 -4.39 6.23
CA THR A 71 -11.33 -5.60 6.58
C THR A 71 -11.96 -5.48 7.96
N SER A 72 -11.22 -4.97 8.96
CA SER A 72 -11.75 -4.78 10.32
C SER A 72 -12.86 -3.74 10.39
N ILE A 73 -12.77 -2.66 9.61
CA ILE A 73 -13.76 -1.57 9.65
C ILE A 73 -15.01 -1.89 8.80
N LYS A 74 -14.83 -2.49 7.62
CA LYS A 74 -15.91 -2.65 6.63
C LYS A 74 -16.41 -4.08 6.48
N GLY A 75 -15.72 -5.08 7.03
CA GLY A 75 -16.09 -6.49 6.91
C GLY A 75 -16.08 -7.06 5.48
N SER A 76 -15.65 -6.30 4.47
CA SER A 76 -15.82 -6.72 3.06
C SER A 76 -14.79 -7.76 2.61
N LYS A 77 -15.29 -8.81 1.94
CA LYS A 77 -14.50 -9.87 1.28
C LYS A 77 -13.42 -9.31 0.36
N LYS A 78 -13.69 -8.19 -0.31
CA LYS A 78 -12.75 -7.49 -1.20
C LYS A 78 -11.43 -7.17 -0.49
N TYR A 79 -11.48 -6.56 0.70
CA TYR A 79 -10.27 -6.17 1.41
C TYR A 79 -9.51 -7.38 1.98
N LYS A 80 -10.24 -8.45 2.35
CA LYS A 80 -9.65 -9.72 2.76
C LYS A 80 -8.83 -10.34 1.62
N THR A 81 -9.35 -10.32 0.40
CA THR A 81 -8.63 -10.81 -0.80
C THR A 81 -7.37 -9.98 -1.09
N ILE A 82 -7.46 -8.65 -1.00
CA ILE A 82 -6.32 -7.75 -1.21
C ILE A 82 -5.22 -8.02 -0.17
N SER A 83 -5.61 -8.12 1.11
CA SER A 83 -4.68 -8.44 2.20
C SER A 83 -4.00 -9.79 1.97
N LYS A 84 -4.75 -10.85 1.63
CA LYS A 84 -4.18 -12.18 1.35
C LYS A 84 -3.20 -12.14 0.17
N LYS A 85 -3.52 -11.40 -0.89
CA LYS A 85 -2.63 -11.25 -2.05
C LYS A 85 -1.34 -10.50 -1.68
N ALA A 86 -1.45 -9.41 -0.93
CA ALA A 86 -0.27 -8.66 -0.47
C ALA A 86 0.61 -9.51 0.47
N TYR A 87 0.01 -10.27 1.38
CA TYR A 87 0.74 -11.18 2.27
C TYR A 87 1.54 -12.22 1.49
N ARG A 88 0.90 -12.87 0.51
CA ARG A 88 1.57 -13.81 -0.40
C ARG A 88 2.81 -13.18 -1.05
N MET A 89 2.70 -11.97 -1.60
CA MET A 89 3.84 -11.28 -2.22
C MET A 89 5.00 -10.94 -1.27
N LEU A 90 4.82 -11.07 0.05
CA LEU A 90 5.87 -10.85 1.05
C LEU A 90 6.55 -12.14 1.52
N HIS A 91 5.89 -13.29 1.33
CA HIS A 91 6.27 -14.58 1.93
C HIS A 91 6.37 -15.72 0.89
N HIS A 92 6.39 -15.37 -0.40
CA HIS A 92 6.82 -16.23 -1.50
C HIS A 92 8.19 -15.75 -1.97
#